data_AF-A0AA35QX37-F1
#
_entry.id   AF-A0AA35QX37-F1
#
_cell.length_a   1.000
_cell.length_b   1.000
_cell.length_c   1.000
_cell.angle_alpha   90.00
_cell.angle_beta   90.00
_cell.angle_gamma   90.00
#
_symmetry.space_group_name_H-M   'P 1'
#
loop_
_entity.id
_entity.type
_entity.pdbx_description
1 polymer ?
#
loop_
_entity_poly.entity_id
_entity_poly.type
_entity_poly.pdbx_seq_one_letter_code
_entity_poly.pdbx_strand_id
1 'polypeptide(L)'
;SLRSQPPGKSFTCVSGEFKSVRKRYFETLNIPGTYLDRSYDRCFCKSCAEARRDGMFIETGDPPERVAVPDGCMMFGVKLSPQATNEDIFNKWHGCYHGTSPENIMKILKIGRLLKPGDVDPEGSQRTPGRGRFTEATAPRGHDVNQYFFTPSLKYTMYGNLYAAARSYEDHETGKTYYVRTILQVRVKPDSYKKDRQTMGASGEIDELFSNDEIEWSTNREGVHYIFGILVHMTTEEE
;
A
#
# COMPACT_ATOMS: atom_id res chain seq x y z
N SER A 1 -13.39 -13.76 7.47
CA SER A 1 -13.36 -13.35 6.05
C SER A 1 -12.39 -12.21 5.89
N LEU A 2 -11.53 -12.19 4.85
CA LEU A 2 -10.68 -11.04 4.51
C LEU A 2 -11.53 -9.76 4.23
N ARG A 3 -12.83 -9.92 3.97
CA ARG A 3 -13.78 -8.86 3.61
C ARG A 3 -14.26 -7.99 4.79
N SER A 4 -14.25 -8.45 6.04
CA SER A 4 -15.11 -7.83 7.07
C SER A 4 -14.67 -7.95 8.55
N GLN A 5 -13.38 -7.95 8.88
CA GLN A 5 -13.00 -8.05 10.30
C GLN A 5 -12.00 -7.00 10.80
N PRO A 6 -12.35 -6.24 11.87
CA PRO A 6 -11.38 -5.92 12.90
C PRO A 6 -10.97 -7.23 13.63
N PRO A 7 -9.77 -7.30 14.17
CA PRO A 7 -9.04 -8.56 14.26
C PRO A 7 -9.33 -9.24 15.60
N GLY A 8 -10.21 -10.24 15.57
CA GLY A 8 -10.60 -10.99 16.77
C GLY A 8 -9.64 -12.11 17.17
N LYS A 9 -8.60 -12.43 16.39
CA LYS A 9 -7.58 -13.43 16.78
C LYS A 9 -6.22 -13.01 16.25
N SER A 10 -5.28 -12.84 17.19
CA SER A 10 -3.84 -12.79 16.90
C SER A 10 -3.48 -13.99 16.02
N PHE A 11 -3.33 -13.76 14.72
CA PHE A 11 -2.88 -14.82 13.82
C PHE A 11 -1.36 -14.86 13.89
N THR A 12 -0.84 -15.83 14.64
CA THR A 12 0.59 -16.10 14.68
C THR A 12 1.01 -16.68 13.33
N CYS A 13 1.91 -15.98 12.63
CA CYS A 13 2.54 -16.51 11.42
C CYS A 13 3.13 -17.90 11.70
N VAL A 14 2.82 -18.87 10.83
CA VAL A 14 3.35 -20.24 10.93
C VAL A 14 4.80 -20.35 10.44
N SER A 15 5.31 -19.35 9.72
CA SER A 15 6.72 -19.24 9.30
C SER A 15 7.46 -18.24 10.19
N GLY A 16 8.28 -18.76 11.11
CA GLY A 16 9.05 -17.96 12.06
C GLY A 16 9.99 -16.97 11.37
N GLU A 17 10.85 -17.45 10.45
CA GLU A 17 11.83 -16.62 9.75
C GLU A 17 11.16 -15.50 8.93
N PHE A 18 10.12 -15.83 8.14
CA PHE A 18 9.40 -14.86 7.32
C PHE A 18 8.86 -13.69 8.16
N LYS A 19 8.26 -14.00 9.31
CA LYS A 19 7.72 -12.99 10.22
C LYS A 19 8.84 -12.19 10.88
N SER A 20 9.85 -12.87 11.42
CA SER A 20 10.89 -12.23 12.24
C SER A 20 11.70 -11.21 11.45
N VAL A 21 12.14 -11.54 10.23
CA VAL A 21 12.93 -10.61 9.41
C VAL A 21 12.12 -9.37 8.99
N ARG A 22 10.86 -9.56 8.57
CA ARG A 22 9.96 -8.46 8.19
C ARG A 22 9.63 -7.58 9.40
N LYS A 23 9.51 -8.17 10.59
CA LYS A 23 9.29 -7.43 11.84
C LYS A 23 10.51 -6.59 12.20
N ARG A 24 11.73 -7.14 12.12
CA ARG A 24 12.97 -6.38 12.39
C ARG A 24 13.16 -5.22 11.43
N TYR A 25 12.94 -5.44 10.13
CA TYR A 25 12.94 -4.33 9.17
C TYR A 25 11.91 -3.27 9.54
N PHE A 26 10.67 -3.66 9.86
CA PHE A 26 9.62 -2.72 10.26
C PHE A 26 10.00 -1.91 11.51
N GLU A 27 10.71 -2.51 12.46
CA GLU A 27 11.23 -1.82 13.64
C GLU A 27 12.25 -0.74 13.27
N THR A 28 13.02 -0.91 12.19
CA THR A 28 13.95 0.13 11.69
C THR A 28 13.24 1.38 11.15
N LEU A 29 11.95 1.28 10.82
CA LEU A 29 11.14 2.42 10.40
C LEU A 29 10.82 3.37 11.58
N ASN A 30 11.12 2.96 12.82
CA ASN A 30 10.97 3.76 14.04
C ASN A 30 9.57 4.40 14.20
N ILE A 31 8.52 3.68 13.79
CA ILE A 31 7.13 4.15 13.87
C ILE A 31 6.66 4.04 15.32
N PRO A 32 6.28 5.16 15.99
CA PRO A 32 5.77 5.09 17.35
C PRO A 32 4.51 4.25 17.44
N GLY A 33 4.40 3.44 18.51
CA GLY A 33 3.26 2.54 18.73
C GLY A 33 1.90 3.26 18.77
N THR A 34 1.87 4.57 19.03
CA THR A 34 0.65 5.39 19.00
C THR A 34 -0.01 5.47 17.62
N TYR A 35 0.74 5.24 16.54
CA TYR A 35 0.24 5.18 15.17
C TYR A 35 -0.17 3.76 14.73
N LEU A 36 0.06 2.76 15.57
CA LEU A 36 -0.12 1.36 15.22
C LEU A 36 -1.31 0.76 15.96
N ASP A 37 -2.00 -0.13 15.28
CA ASP A 37 -2.98 -1.01 15.88
C ASP A 37 -2.61 -2.44 15.51
N ARG A 38 -1.82 -3.06 16.40
CA ARG A 38 -1.25 -4.39 16.21
C ARG A 38 -2.29 -5.50 16.16
N SER A 39 -3.55 -5.21 16.49
CA SER A 39 -4.62 -6.16 16.21
C SER A 39 -4.67 -6.45 14.71
N TYR A 40 -4.46 -5.45 13.84
CA TYR A 40 -4.64 -5.60 12.38
C TYR A 40 -3.46 -6.28 11.69
N ASP A 41 -2.37 -6.60 12.40
CA ASP A 41 -1.24 -7.31 11.83
C ASP A 41 -1.66 -8.60 11.13
N ARG A 42 -1.11 -8.84 9.94
CA ARG A 42 -1.42 -10.04 9.17
C ARG A 42 -0.24 -10.50 8.33
N CYS A 43 0.04 -11.80 8.40
CA CYS A 43 1.03 -12.43 7.53
C CYS A 43 0.37 -12.99 6.27
N PHE A 44 0.95 -12.70 5.11
CA PHE A 44 0.55 -13.20 3.80
C PHE A 44 1.66 -14.04 3.15
N CYS A 45 2.48 -14.73 3.95
CA CYS A 45 3.34 -15.78 3.39
C CYS A 45 2.49 -16.95 2.88
N LYS A 46 3.05 -17.74 1.96
CA LYS A 46 2.41 -18.91 1.34
C LYS A 46 1.69 -19.81 2.36
N SER A 47 2.38 -20.23 3.41
CA SER A 47 1.78 -21.11 4.44
C SER A 47 0.61 -20.47 5.19
N CYS A 48 0.67 -19.15 5.42
CA CYS A 48 -0.41 -18.42 6.07
C CYS A 48 -1.60 -18.22 5.14
N ALA A 49 -1.35 -17.96 3.85
CA ALA A 49 -2.37 -17.86 2.81
C ALA A 49 -3.07 -19.21 2.60
N GLU A 50 -2.33 -20.31 2.50
CA GLU A 50 -2.86 -21.67 2.38
C GLU A 50 -3.71 -22.06 3.58
N ALA A 51 -3.23 -21.80 4.81
CA ALA A 51 -3.97 -22.11 6.04
C ALA A 51 -5.32 -21.37 6.11
N ARG A 52 -5.40 -20.16 5.56
CA ARG A 52 -6.64 -19.37 5.48
C ARG A 52 -7.47 -19.64 4.23
N ARG A 53 -6.90 -20.35 3.25
CA ARG A 53 -7.45 -20.54 1.90
C ARG A 53 -7.71 -19.19 1.21
N ASP A 54 -6.73 -18.29 1.31
CA ASP A 54 -6.78 -17.00 0.63
C ASP A 54 -6.81 -17.22 -0.90
N GLY A 55 -7.65 -16.46 -1.61
CA GLY A 55 -7.67 -16.43 -3.07
C GLY A 55 -6.65 -15.44 -3.64
N MET A 56 -6.66 -15.24 -4.96
CA MET A 56 -5.80 -14.23 -5.62
C MET A 56 -6.27 -12.80 -5.37
N PHE A 57 -7.57 -12.61 -5.14
CA PHE A 57 -8.17 -11.31 -4.86
C PHE A 57 -9.25 -11.42 -3.78
N ILE A 58 -9.63 -10.26 -3.25
CA ILE A 58 -10.82 -10.08 -2.43
C ILE A 58 -11.71 -9.00 -3.04
N GLU A 59 -13.02 -9.11 -2.84
CA GLU A 59 -13.95 -8.04 -3.18
C GLU A 59 -14.21 -7.19 -1.95
N THR A 60 -14.19 -5.88 -2.14
CA THR A 60 -14.30 -4.87 -1.10
C THR A 60 -15.22 -3.74 -1.54
N GLY A 61 -15.83 -3.04 -0.60
CA GLY A 61 -16.70 -1.90 -0.87
C GLY A 61 -18.08 -2.24 -1.42
N ASP A 62 -18.88 -1.19 -1.60
CA ASP A 62 -20.23 -1.26 -2.15
C ASP A 62 -20.41 -0.08 -3.14
N PRO A 63 -20.52 -0.32 -4.47
CA PRO A 63 -20.55 -1.63 -5.11
C PRO A 63 -19.20 -2.38 -4.97
N PRO A 64 -19.17 -3.72 -5.03
CA PRO A 64 -17.94 -4.49 -4.85
C PRO A 64 -16.89 -4.23 -5.93
N GLU A 65 -15.64 -4.05 -5.50
CA GLU A 65 -14.46 -3.93 -6.36
C GLU A 65 -13.36 -4.91 -5.92
N ARG A 66 -12.60 -5.44 -6.89
CA ARG A 66 -11.53 -6.40 -6.62
C ARG A 66 -10.26 -5.68 -6.20
N VAL A 67 -9.54 -6.28 -5.26
CA VAL A 67 -8.17 -5.92 -4.89
C VAL A 67 -7.35 -7.19 -4.71
N ALA A 68 -6.12 -7.21 -5.23
CA ALA A 68 -5.22 -8.34 -5.10
C ALA A 68 -4.98 -8.67 -3.62
N VAL A 69 -4.87 -9.94 -3.27
CA VAL A 69 -4.33 -10.33 -1.96
C VAL A 69 -2.84 -9.97 -1.93
N PRO A 70 -2.31 -9.39 -0.83
CA PRO A 70 -0.93 -8.94 -0.76
C PRO A 70 0.02 -10.12 -0.49
N ASP A 71 0.07 -11.08 -1.41
CA ASP A 71 0.90 -12.27 -1.30
C ASP A 71 2.38 -11.92 -1.06
N GLY A 72 3.08 -12.74 -0.29
CA GLY A 72 4.49 -12.52 0.06
C GLY A 72 4.76 -11.36 1.04
N CYS A 73 3.72 -10.70 1.55
CA CYS A 73 3.87 -9.56 2.48
C CYS A 73 3.65 -9.92 3.95
N MET A 74 4.19 -9.09 4.85
CA MET A 74 3.67 -8.92 6.21
C MET A 74 3.01 -7.55 6.31
N MET A 75 1.77 -7.50 6.77
CA MET A 75 1.05 -6.27 7.06
C MET A 75 1.15 -5.92 8.53
N PHE A 76 1.48 -4.66 8.80
CA PHE A 76 1.47 -4.06 10.12
C PHE A 76 0.33 -3.06 10.21
N GLY A 77 -0.52 -3.24 11.22
CA GLY A 77 -1.74 -2.46 11.36
C GLY A 77 -1.49 -1.00 11.72
N VAL A 78 -2.18 -0.09 11.02
CA VAL A 78 -2.17 1.35 11.30
C VAL A 78 -3.43 1.71 12.08
N LYS A 79 -3.27 2.54 13.11
CA LYS A 79 -4.39 3.03 13.91
C LYS A 79 -5.28 3.93 13.06
N LEU A 80 -6.55 3.56 12.96
CA LEU A 80 -7.56 4.32 12.25
C LEU A 80 -8.05 5.52 13.08
N SER A 81 -8.44 6.57 12.38
CA SER A 81 -9.16 7.68 13.00
C SER A 81 -10.59 7.26 13.38
N PRO A 82 -11.23 7.91 14.37
CA PRO A 82 -12.64 7.66 14.69
C PRO A 82 -13.56 7.84 13.48
N GLN A 83 -13.24 8.76 12.57
CA GLN A 83 -13.98 9.02 11.34
C GLN A 83 -13.99 7.78 10.43
N ALA A 84 -12.84 7.13 10.25
CA ALA A 84 -12.75 5.89 9.47
C ALA A 84 -13.64 4.77 10.05
N THR A 85 -13.72 4.64 11.37
CA THR A 85 -14.63 3.68 12.01
C THR A 85 -16.09 4.06 11.77
N ASN A 86 -16.46 5.34 11.92
CA ASN A 86 -17.83 5.82 11.71
C ASN A 86 -18.30 5.68 10.26
N GLU A 87 -17.40 5.82 9.30
CA GLU A 87 -17.69 5.64 7.87
C GLU A 87 -17.74 4.17 7.44
N ASP A 88 -17.44 3.23 8.34
CA ASP A 88 -17.48 1.79 8.09
C ASP A 88 -16.64 1.37 6.87
N ILE A 89 -15.41 1.91 6.80
CA ILE A 89 -14.55 1.83 5.61
C ILE A 89 -14.21 0.40 5.19
N PHE A 90 -14.26 -0.57 6.11
CA PHE A 90 -13.93 -1.95 5.76
C PHE A 90 -15.04 -2.65 4.97
N ASN A 91 -16.29 -2.27 5.21
CA ASN A 91 -17.44 -2.84 4.51
C ASN A 91 -17.85 -1.99 3.30
N LYS A 92 -17.75 -0.65 3.40
CA LYS A 92 -18.28 0.26 2.38
C LYS A 92 -17.24 0.75 1.37
N TRP A 93 -15.95 0.74 1.71
CA TRP A 93 -14.92 1.36 0.87
C TRP A 93 -14.05 0.32 0.16
N HIS A 94 -13.62 0.66 -1.05
CA HIS A 94 -12.77 -0.17 -1.91
C HIS A 94 -11.36 -0.27 -1.33
N GLY A 95 -10.75 -1.45 -1.42
CA GLY A 95 -9.36 -1.68 -1.05
C GLY A 95 -8.43 -1.35 -2.20
N CYS A 96 -7.28 -0.77 -1.89
CA CYS A 96 -6.22 -0.49 -2.87
C CYS A 96 -4.85 -0.37 -2.19
N TYR A 97 -3.83 -0.16 -3.00
CA TYR A 97 -2.43 -0.03 -2.61
C TYR A 97 -1.84 1.30 -3.07
N HIS A 98 -0.90 1.81 -2.28
CA HIS A 98 -0.06 2.94 -2.65
C HIS A 98 1.40 2.61 -2.35
N GLY A 99 2.24 2.53 -3.38
CA GLY A 99 3.68 2.38 -3.23
C GLY A 99 4.30 3.66 -2.68
N THR A 100 5.21 3.54 -1.73
CA THR A 100 5.94 4.70 -1.21
C THR A 100 7.34 4.33 -0.75
N SER A 101 8.16 5.34 -0.45
CA SER A 101 9.47 5.12 0.15
C SER A 101 9.36 5.06 1.68
N PRO A 102 10.26 4.31 2.35
CA PRO A 102 10.28 4.24 3.82
C PRO A 102 10.28 5.59 4.53
N GLU A 103 10.98 6.60 3.97
CA GLU A 103 11.08 7.95 4.54
C GLU A 103 9.75 8.70 4.56
N ASN A 104 8.82 8.34 3.68
CA ASN A 104 7.53 9.00 3.56
C ASN A 104 6.52 8.48 4.57
N ILE A 105 6.73 7.29 5.14
CA ILE A 105 5.75 6.62 6.00
C ILE A 105 5.42 7.51 7.20
N MET A 106 6.43 7.98 7.94
CA MET A 106 6.19 8.83 9.11
C MET A 106 5.53 10.17 8.75
N LYS A 107 5.83 10.72 7.58
CA LYS A 107 5.20 11.96 7.10
C LYS A 107 3.71 11.74 6.79
N ILE A 108 3.40 10.64 6.11
CA ILE A 108 2.02 10.21 5.78
C ILE A 108 1.24 9.93 7.06
N LEU A 109 1.81 9.21 8.04
CA LEU A 109 1.14 8.90 9.30
C LEU A 109 0.88 10.15 10.16
N LYS A 110 1.82 11.11 10.19
CA LYS A 110 1.65 12.38 10.91
C LYS A 110 0.51 13.24 10.36
N ILE A 111 0.38 13.30 9.03
CA ILE A 111 -0.69 14.08 8.38
C ILE A 111 -2.01 13.29 8.38
N GLY A 112 -1.95 11.96 8.40
CA GLY A 112 -3.13 11.09 8.40
C GLY A 112 -3.72 10.85 7.00
N ARG A 113 -2.99 11.23 5.93
CA ARG A 113 -3.37 10.98 4.54
C ARG A 113 -2.14 10.78 3.66
N LEU A 114 -2.35 10.15 2.50
CA LEU A 114 -1.34 10.09 1.44
C LEU A 114 -0.82 11.50 1.09
N LEU A 115 0.40 11.54 0.56
CA LEU A 115 1.04 12.74 0.05
C LEU A 115 0.89 12.80 -1.46
N LYS A 116 0.56 13.97 -1.99
CA LYS A 116 0.54 14.27 -3.43
C LYS A 116 1.52 15.41 -3.75
N PRO A 117 1.91 15.57 -5.04
CA PRO A 117 2.65 16.74 -5.46
C PRO A 117 1.94 18.03 -5.03
N GLY A 118 2.73 19.03 -4.66
CA GLY A 118 2.25 20.31 -4.12
C GLY A 118 1.99 20.32 -2.60
N ASP A 119 1.84 19.16 -1.94
CA ASP A 119 1.70 19.11 -0.49
C ASP A 119 2.95 19.61 0.22
N VAL A 120 2.77 20.34 1.32
CA VAL A 120 3.86 20.68 2.25
C VAL A 120 3.88 19.62 3.34
N ASP A 121 5.01 18.90 3.46
CA ASP A 121 5.16 17.90 4.50
C ASP A 121 5.36 18.53 5.90
N PRO A 122 5.33 17.75 7.00
CA PRO A 122 5.46 18.31 8.35
C PRO A 122 6.83 18.97 8.64
N GLU A 123 7.81 18.77 7.75
CA GLU A 123 9.13 19.38 7.82
C GLU A 123 9.20 20.66 6.97
N GLY A 124 8.09 21.10 6.37
CA GLY A 124 7.99 22.31 5.56
C GLY A 124 8.45 22.13 4.11
N SER A 125 8.75 20.89 3.67
CA SER A 125 9.20 20.63 2.31
C SER A 125 8.01 20.42 1.36
N GLN A 126 7.99 21.16 0.25
CA GLN A 126 6.99 20.96 -0.79
C GLN A 126 7.29 19.70 -1.59
N ARG A 127 6.26 18.88 -1.81
CA ARG A 127 6.35 17.64 -2.58
C ARG A 127 6.40 17.93 -4.07
N THR A 128 7.40 17.36 -4.73
CA THR A 128 7.51 17.36 -6.18
C THR A 128 6.87 16.09 -6.78
N PRO A 129 6.47 16.11 -8.06
CA PRO A 129 6.07 14.91 -8.78
C PRO A 129 7.15 13.81 -8.73
N GLY A 130 6.72 12.56 -8.55
CA GLY A 130 7.61 11.39 -8.59
C GLY A 130 8.22 11.17 -9.99
N ARG A 131 9.31 10.40 -10.07
CA ARG A 131 9.95 10.06 -11.35
C ARG A 131 8.93 9.43 -12.31
N GLY A 132 8.98 9.84 -13.58
CA GLY A 132 8.08 9.35 -14.63
C GLY A 132 6.68 9.96 -14.62
N ARG A 133 6.34 10.82 -13.66
CA ARG A 133 5.05 11.54 -13.64
C ARG A 133 5.14 12.87 -14.35
N PHE A 134 4.01 13.31 -14.91
CA PHE A 134 3.89 14.68 -15.42
C PHE A 134 4.13 15.69 -14.31
N THR A 135 4.87 16.74 -14.65
CA THR A 135 5.04 17.95 -13.84
C THR A 135 4.09 19.02 -14.36
N GLU A 136 3.87 20.09 -13.61
CA GLU A 136 3.11 21.25 -14.13
C GLU A 136 3.64 21.73 -15.48
N ALA A 137 4.96 21.60 -15.72
CA ALA A 137 5.60 21.99 -16.97
C ALA A 137 5.43 20.98 -18.12
N THR A 138 5.18 19.69 -17.82
CA THR A 138 5.12 18.61 -18.83
C THR A 138 3.74 18.00 -19.02
N ALA A 139 2.78 18.37 -18.17
CA ALA A 139 1.41 17.89 -18.21
C ALA A 139 0.66 18.39 -19.46
N PRO A 140 -0.12 17.53 -20.14
CA PRO A 140 -1.10 17.98 -21.14
C PRO A 140 -2.05 19.04 -20.55
N ARG A 141 -2.55 19.97 -21.37
CA ARG A 141 -3.49 21.00 -20.89
C ARG A 141 -4.70 20.35 -20.23
N GLY A 142 -5.00 20.78 -19.00
CA GLY A 142 -6.11 20.26 -18.20
C GLY A 142 -5.80 19.00 -17.39
N HIS A 143 -4.57 18.47 -17.45
CA HIS A 143 -4.15 17.34 -16.61
C HIS A 143 -3.75 17.84 -15.22
N ASP A 144 -4.47 17.40 -14.20
CA ASP A 144 -4.17 17.70 -12.79
C ASP A 144 -3.00 16.82 -12.31
N VAL A 145 -1.85 17.41 -12.01
CA VAL A 145 -0.67 16.70 -11.50
C VAL A 145 -0.74 16.50 -9.97
N ASN A 146 -1.65 17.19 -9.29
CA ASN A 146 -1.79 17.17 -7.83
C ASN A 146 -2.87 16.17 -7.41
N GLN A 147 -2.58 14.90 -7.68
CA GLN A 147 -3.46 13.77 -7.41
C GLN A 147 -2.83 12.75 -6.46
N TYR A 148 -3.68 12.12 -5.67
CA TYR A 148 -3.38 10.86 -4.99
C TYR A 148 -3.53 9.72 -5.99
N PHE A 149 -2.57 8.81 -5.99
CA PHE A 149 -2.58 7.64 -6.85
C PHE A 149 -2.60 6.37 -6.02
N PHE A 150 -3.36 5.39 -6.47
CA PHE A 150 -3.44 4.07 -5.88
C PHE A 150 -3.78 3.05 -6.98
N THR A 151 -3.76 1.78 -6.62
CA THR A 151 -4.03 0.67 -7.57
C THR A 151 -4.62 -0.52 -6.82
N PRO A 152 -5.50 -1.32 -7.44
CA PRO A 152 -5.94 -2.58 -6.84
C PRO A 152 -4.88 -3.69 -6.95
N SER A 153 -3.80 -3.46 -7.71
CA SER A 153 -2.75 -4.43 -8.00
C SER A 153 -1.50 -4.23 -7.14
N LEU A 154 -1.12 -5.26 -6.41
CA LEU A 154 0.17 -5.28 -5.71
C LEU A 154 1.33 -5.35 -6.71
N LYS A 155 1.17 -6.11 -7.81
CA LYS A 155 2.19 -6.25 -8.85
C LYS A 155 2.48 -4.93 -9.54
N TYR A 156 1.44 -4.16 -9.89
CA TYR A 156 1.59 -2.82 -10.47
C TYR A 156 2.34 -1.87 -9.53
N THR A 157 2.12 -1.98 -8.22
CA THR A 157 2.82 -1.16 -7.23
C THR A 157 4.33 -1.44 -7.20
N MET A 158 4.73 -2.69 -7.44
CA MET A 158 6.13 -3.13 -7.42
C MET A 158 6.79 -3.05 -8.80
N TYR A 159 6.01 -2.94 -9.86
CA TYR A 159 6.49 -2.93 -11.24
C TYR A 159 7.48 -1.78 -11.49
N GLY A 160 8.63 -2.08 -12.09
CA GLY A 160 9.59 -1.09 -12.58
C GLY A 160 10.19 -0.14 -11.53
N ASN A 161 10.08 -0.44 -10.22
CA ASN A 161 10.61 0.36 -9.12
C ASN A 161 10.18 1.84 -9.09
N LEU A 162 9.12 2.26 -9.81
CA LEU A 162 8.69 3.67 -9.85
C LEU A 162 7.85 4.07 -8.63
N TYR A 163 6.98 3.18 -8.13
CA TYR A 163 6.06 3.49 -7.02
C TYR A 163 6.55 2.96 -5.67
N ALA A 164 7.00 1.71 -5.61
CA ALA A 164 7.64 1.12 -4.43
C ALA A 164 9.04 0.60 -4.78
N ALA A 165 10.01 1.50 -4.90
CA ALA A 165 11.39 1.14 -5.19
C ALA A 165 11.94 0.17 -4.11
N ALA A 166 12.50 -0.95 -4.55
CA ALA A 166 13.20 -1.86 -3.66
C ALA A 166 14.42 -1.19 -3.02
N ARG A 167 14.67 -1.54 -1.76
CA ARG A 167 15.86 -1.08 -1.02
C ARG A 167 16.57 -2.25 -0.37
N SER A 168 17.89 -2.24 -0.43
CA SER A 168 18.69 -3.21 0.29
C SER A 168 18.52 -3.03 1.80
N TYR A 169 18.38 -4.15 2.49
CA TYR A 169 18.32 -4.26 3.94
C TYR A 169 19.13 -5.47 4.35
N GLU A 170 20.22 -5.25 5.08
CA GLU A 170 20.97 -6.33 5.70
C GLU A 170 20.34 -6.63 7.07
N ASP A 171 19.83 -7.85 7.23
CA ASP A 171 19.30 -8.28 8.51
C ASP A 171 20.44 -8.59 9.48
N HIS A 172 20.61 -7.76 10.50
CA HIS A 172 21.71 -7.89 11.46
C HIS A 172 21.71 -9.21 12.24
N GLU A 173 20.57 -9.88 12.38
CA GLU A 173 20.51 -11.18 13.06
C GLU A 173 21.01 -12.33 12.19
N THR A 174 20.66 -12.35 10.91
CA THR A 174 21.04 -13.46 10.01
C THR A 174 22.22 -13.14 9.08
N GLY A 175 22.64 -11.88 8.98
CA GLY A 175 23.65 -11.41 8.02
C GLY A 175 23.21 -11.51 6.55
N LYS A 176 21.91 -11.68 6.28
CA LYS A 176 21.37 -11.84 4.93
C LYS A 176 20.90 -10.50 4.42
N THR A 177 21.16 -10.22 3.14
CA THR A 177 20.64 -9.04 2.46
C THR A 177 19.30 -9.35 1.79
N TYR A 178 18.34 -8.46 1.96
CA TYR A 178 17.01 -8.50 1.37
C TYR A 178 16.75 -7.23 0.56
N TYR A 179 15.94 -7.36 -0.48
CA TYR A 179 15.37 -6.23 -1.22
C TYR A 179 13.94 -6.00 -0.74
N VAL A 180 13.75 -4.86 -0.07
CA VAL A 180 12.52 -4.56 0.66
C VAL A 180 11.73 -3.46 -0.03
N ARG A 181 10.43 -3.70 -0.20
CA ARG A 181 9.46 -2.72 -0.70
C ARG A 181 8.45 -2.42 0.40
N THR A 182 8.16 -1.14 0.59
CA THR A 182 7.12 -0.70 1.53
C THR A 182 5.92 -0.16 0.78
N ILE A 183 4.74 -0.69 1.11
CA ILE A 183 3.49 -0.40 0.40
C ILE A 183 2.42 -0.08 1.44
N LEU A 184 1.60 0.94 1.20
CA LEU A 184 0.48 1.27 2.06
C LEU A 184 -0.78 0.55 1.57
N GLN A 185 -1.49 -0.07 2.51
CA GLN A 185 -2.85 -0.55 2.31
C GLN A 185 -3.84 0.55 2.61
N VAL A 186 -4.71 0.82 1.64
CA VAL A 186 -5.60 1.98 1.63
C VAL A 186 -7.03 1.52 1.42
N ARG A 187 -7.97 2.21 2.06
CA ARG A 187 -9.39 2.21 1.70
C ARG A 187 -9.72 3.51 1.00
N VAL A 188 -10.37 3.44 -0.16
CA VAL A 188 -10.82 4.60 -0.93
C VAL A 188 -12.34 4.57 -1.08
N LYS A 189 -12.97 5.74 -0.95
CA LYS A 189 -14.41 5.87 -1.05
C LYS A 189 -14.88 5.56 -2.49
N PRO A 190 -15.95 4.77 -2.66
CA PRO A 190 -16.57 4.60 -3.98
C PRO A 190 -16.96 5.95 -4.59
N ASP A 191 -16.94 6.03 -5.92
CA ASP A 191 -17.27 7.22 -6.72
C ASP A 191 -16.41 8.48 -6.46
N SER A 192 -15.32 8.35 -5.68
CA SER A 192 -14.42 9.47 -5.39
C SER A 192 -13.13 9.46 -6.21
N TYR A 193 -12.96 8.51 -7.11
CA TYR A 193 -11.73 8.32 -7.89
C TYR A 193 -12.05 7.95 -9.33
N LYS A 194 -11.05 8.08 -10.20
CA LYS A 194 -11.08 7.66 -11.60
C LYS A 194 -10.21 6.43 -11.77
N LYS A 195 -10.56 5.57 -12.73
CA LYS A 195 -9.71 4.48 -13.21
C LYS A 195 -9.15 4.90 -14.56
N ASP A 196 -7.84 4.76 -14.71
CA ASP A 196 -7.09 5.15 -15.89
C ASP A 196 -6.12 4.03 -16.28
N ARG A 197 -5.60 4.15 -17.51
CA ARG A 197 -4.59 3.24 -18.03
C ARG A 197 -3.28 3.36 -17.28
N GLN A 198 -2.50 2.28 -17.27
CA GLN A 198 -1.14 2.27 -16.77
C GLN A 198 -0.26 3.34 -17.46
N THR A 199 0.63 3.94 -16.69
CA THR A 199 1.58 4.97 -17.15
C THR A 199 3.03 4.48 -17.13
N MET A 200 3.24 3.19 -16.88
CA MET A 200 4.53 2.53 -16.68
C MET A 200 5.19 2.09 -17.99
N GLY A 201 4.53 2.30 -19.13
CA GLY A 201 5.05 1.93 -20.45
C GLY A 201 5.17 0.43 -20.70
N ALA A 202 4.47 -0.39 -19.90
CA ALA A 202 4.48 -1.84 -20.09
C ALA A 202 3.86 -2.20 -21.46
N SER A 203 4.57 -3.04 -22.22
CA SER A 203 4.08 -3.58 -23.50
C SER A 203 3.17 -4.79 -23.34
N GLY A 204 3.26 -5.46 -22.19
CA GLY A 204 2.46 -6.63 -21.83
C GLY A 204 1.58 -6.39 -20.60
N GLU A 205 0.81 -7.41 -20.27
CA GLU A 205 -0.02 -7.46 -19.07
C GLU A 205 0.86 -7.41 -17.81
N ILE A 206 0.53 -6.50 -16.89
CA ILE A 206 1.29 -6.31 -15.63
C ILE A 206 0.76 -7.23 -14.52
N ASP A 207 -0.56 -7.39 -14.46
CA ASP A 207 -1.26 -8.20 -13.46
C ASP A 207 -2.45 -8.89 -14.13
N GLU A 208 -2.50 -10.21 -14.03
CA GLU A 208 -3.55 -11.07 -14.59
C GLU A 208 -4.95 -10.80 -14.04
N LEU A 209 -5.04 -10.09 -12.92
CA LEU A 209 -6.30 -9.76 -12.26
C LEU A 209 -6.92 -8.46 -12.78
N PHE A 210 -6.13 -7.57 -13.41
CA PHE A 210 -6.53 -6.21 -13.70
C PHE A 210 -6.08 -5.76 -15.09
N SER A 211 -7.02 -5.25 -15.89
CA SER A 211 -6.70 -4.66 -17.18
C SER A 211 -5.75 -3.48 -17.02
N ASN A 212 -4.71 -3.44 -17.85
CA ASN A 212 -3.82 -2.29 -17.97
C ASN A 212 -4.54 -0.97 -18.29
N ASP A 213 -5.79 -1.02 -18.80
CA ASP A 213 -6.59 0.18 -19.10
C ASP A 213 -7.30 0.78 -17.87
N GLU A 214 -7.36 0.07 -16.73
CA GLU A 214 -8.08 0.50 -15.52
C GLU A 214 -7.29 0.26 -14.21
N ILE A 215 -6.00 -0.07 -14.30
CA ILE A 215 -5.16 -0.49 -13.16
C ILE A 215 -4.63 0.69 -12.33
N GLU A 216 -4.56 1.89 -12.89
CA GLU A 216 -4.12 3.09 -12.18
C GLU A 216 -5.34 3.90 -11.74
N TRP A 217 -5.46 4.15 -10.44
CA TRP A 217 -6.57 4.91 -9.88
C TRP A 217 -6.07 6.24 -9.33
N SER A 218 -6.86 7.30 -9.54
CA SER A 218 -6.48 8.66 -9.15
C SER A 218 -7.63 9.47 -8.55
N THR A 219 -7.29 10.38 -7.62
CA THR A 219 -8.23 11.39 -7.12
C THR A 219 -7.48 12.62 -6.61
N ASN A 220 -8.08 13.80 -6.72
CA ASN A 220 -7.57 15.02 -6.10
C ASN A 220 -8.34 15.40 -4.82
N ARG A 221 -9.38 14.64 -4.46
CA ARG A 221 -10.25 14.90 -3.31
C ARG A 221 -9.55 14.49 -2.02
N GLU A 222 -9.66 15.33 -0.99
CA GLU A 222 -9.21 15.00 0.36
C GLU A 222 -10.31 14.28 1.15
N GLY A 223 -9.93 13.54 2.20
CA GLY A 223 -10.87 12.87 3.09
C GLY A 223 -11.63 11.69 2.46
N VAL A 224 -11.16 11.19 1.31
CA VAL A 224 -11.78 10.06 0.60
C VAL A 224 -10.89 8.81 0.59
N HIS A 225 -9.84 8.80 1.40
CA HIS A 225 -8.96 7.64 1.58
C HIS A 225 -8.43 7.54 3.01
N TYR A 226 -8.25 6.32 3.49
CA TYR A 226 -7.61 6.02 4.78
C TYR A 226 -6.55 4.95 4.62
N ILE A 227 -5.41 5.15 5.29
CA ILE A 227 -4.36 4.12 5.41
C ILE A 227 -4.68 3.26 6.63
N PHE A 228 -4.71 1.94 6.44
CA PHE A 228 -5.01 0.99 7.51
C PHE A 228 -3.91 -0.06 7.72
N GLY A 229 -2.94 -0.14 6.81
CA GLY A 229 -1.83 -1.09 6.93
C GLY A 229 -0.58 -0.64 6.21
N ILE A 230 0.56 -1.09 6.72
CA ILE A 230 1.88 -0.98 6.08
C ILE A 230 2.33 -2.39 5.72
N LEU A 231 2.47 -2.66 4.43
CA LEU A 231 3.00 -3.90 3.91
C LEU A 231 4.51 -3.82 3.75
N VAL A 232 5.16 -4.87 4.22
CA VAL A 232 6.58 -5.14 3.99
C VAL A 232 6.69 -6.39 3.11
N HIS A 233 7.10 -6.16 1.86
CA HIS A 233 7.46 -7.20 0.90
C HIS A 233 8.97 -7.33 0.84
N MET A 234 9.50 -8.56 0.84
CA MET A 234 10.94 -8.81 0.80
C MET A 234 11.27 -9.99 -0.11
N THR A 235 12.30 -9.81 -0.92
CA THR A 235 12.96 -10.84 -1.74
C THR A 235 14.44 -10.91 -1.39
N THR A 236 15.12 -12.00 -1.75
CA THR A 236 16.59 -12.13 -1.64
C THR A 236 17.31 -11.78 -2.94
N GLU A 237 16.56 -11.65 -4.03
CA GLU A 237 17.04 -11.26 -5.35
C GLU A 237 16.50 -9.88 -5.71
N GLU A 238 17.30 -9.10 -6.45
CA GLU A 238 16.88 -7.80 -6.96
C GLU A 238 15.97 -8.02 -8.17
N GLU A 239 14.69 -7.62 -8.03
CA GLU A 239 13.66 -7.67 -9.08
C GLU A 239 13.39 -6.29 -9.69
#